data_AF-A0A935ATD6-F1
#
_entry.id   AF-A0A935ATD6-F1
#
_cell.length_a   1.000
_cell.length_b   1.000
_cell.length_c   1.000
_cell.angle_alpha   90.00
_cell.angle_beta   90.00
_cell.angle_gamma   90.00
#
_symmetry.space_group_name_H-M   'P 1'
#
loop_
_entity.id
_entity.type
_entity.pdbx_description
1 polymer ?
#
loop_
_entity_poly.entity_id
_entity_poly.type
_entity_poly.pdbx_seq_one_letter_code
_entity_poly.pdbx_strand_id
1 'polypeptide(L)'
;MADVALPAPTTESAATRWAADRRRDWAAILDSCRQADSIAPALAALDGTTATRAVAALRVLTLLETVPSVGGKVAARRLLRRVGVDELATVGEVDDDLWRDLEVR
;
A
#
# COMPACT_ATOMS: atom_id res chain seq x y z
N MET A 1 -34.14 -28.09 30.99
CA MET A 1 -34.17 -27.26 29.78
C MET A 1 -32.92 -26.41 29.82
N ALA A 2 -31.96 -26.66 28.91
CA ALA A 2 -30.71 -25.91 28.86
C ALA A 2 -30.95 -24.62 28.07
N ASP A 3 -30.78 -23.49 28.73
CA ASP A 3 -30.86 -22.15 28.14
C ASP A 3 -29.61 -21.97 27.27
N VAL A 4 -29.77 -22.09 25.95
CA VAL A 4 -28.70 -21.83 24.99
C VAL A 4 -28.58 -20.32 24.86
N ALA A 5 -27.65 -19.74 25.62
CA ALA A 5 -27.22 -18.37 25.42
C ALA A 5 -26.55 -18.26 24.05
N LEU A 6 -27.29 -17.77 23.05
CA LEU A 6 -26.72 -17.35 21.77
C LEU A 6 -25.73 -16.21 22.04
N PRO A 7 -24.49 -16.26 21.52
CA PRO A 7 -23.54 -15.18 21.73
C PRO A 7 -24.07 -13.90 21.09
N ALA A 8 -23.95 -12.79 21.83
CA ALA A 8 -24.35 -11.47 21.34
C ALA A 8 -23.66 -11.18 19.99
N PRO A 9 -24.37 -10.57 19.02
CA PRO A 9 -23.78 -10.19 17.75
C PRO A 9 -22.60 -9.26 18.02
N THR A 10 -21.40 -9.68 17.64
CA THR A 10 -20.19 -8.86 17.75
C THR A 10 -20.35 -7.69 16.80
N THR A 11 -20.61 -6.51 17.34
CA THR A 11 -20.66 -5.26 16.59
C THR A 11 -19.25 -4.94 16.11
N GLU A 12 -18.90 -5.46 14.93
CA GLU A 12 -17.70 -5.04 14.22
C GLU A 12 -17.82 -3.52 13.98
N SER A 13 -16.89 -2.77 14.57
CA SER A 13 -16.88 -1.32 14.45
C SER A 13 -16.59 -0.89 13.01
N ALA A 14 -17.14 0.25 12.58
CA ALA A 14 -16.85 0.82 11.26
C ALA A 14 -15.34 1.04 11.03
N ALA A 15 -14.58 1.34 12.09
CA ALA A 15 -13.13 1.48 12.04
C ALA A 15 -12.41 0.14 11.76
N THR A 16 -12.89 -0.96 12.36
CA THR A 16 -12.36 -2.31 12.13
C THR A 16 -12.58 -2.74 10.68
N ARG A 17 -13.80 -2.51 10.17
CA ARG A 17 -14.15 -2.82 8.77
C ARG A 17 -13.32 -2.01 7.79
N TRP A 18 -13.21 -0.70 8.00
CA TRP A 18 -12.38 0.17 7.16
C TRP A 18 -10.89 -0.24 7.17
N ALA A 19 -10.36 -0.65 8.32
CA ALA A 19 -9.00 -1.17 8.39
C ALA A 19 -8.83 -2.52 7.67
N ALA A 20 -9.84 -3.38 7.67
CA ALA A 20 -9.82 -4.64 6.94
C ALA A 20 -9.89 -4.42 5.42
N ASP A 21 -10.78 -3.55 4.95
CA ASP A 21 -10.92 -3.25 3.53
C ASP A 21 -9.65 -2.60 2.96
N ARG A 22 -9.04 -1.64 3.68
CA ARG A 22 -7.75 -1.06 3.27
C ARG A 22 -6.64 -2.09 3.13
N ARG A 23 -6.55 -3.07 4.04
CA ARG A 23 -5.53 -4.13 3.93
C ARG A 23 -5.76 -5.02 2.72
N ARG A 24 -7.03 -5.28 2.36
CA ARG A 24 -7.39 -6.03 1.16
C ARG A 24 -6.96 -5.27 -0.10
N ASP A 25 -7.26 -3.98 -0.16
CA ASP A 25 -6.88 -3.12 -1.29
C ASP A 25 -5.35 -3.03 -1.43
N TRP A 26 -4.64 -2.90 -0.31
CA TRP A 26 -3.17 -2.94 -0.28
C TRP A 26 -2.62 -4.28 -0.77
N ALA A 27 -3.19 -5.40 -0.36
CA ALA A 27 -2.72 -6.70 -0.82
C ALA A 27 -2.88 -6.86 -2.34
N ALA A 28 -4.02 -6.42 -2.88
CA ALA A 28 -4.29 -6.48 -4.32
C ALA A 28 -3.35 -5.58 -5.13
N ILE A 29 -3.09 -4.34 -4.66
CA ILE A 29 -2.21 -3.42 -5.38
C ILE A 29 -0.74 -3.86 -5.31
N LEU A 30 -0.30 -4.34 -4.14
CA LEU A 30 1.05 -4.85 -3.96
C LEU A 30 1.29 -6.10 -4.81
N ASP A 31 0.30 -7.00 -4.90
CA ASP A 31 0.39 -8.16 -5.79
C ASP A 31 0.48 -7.75 -7.27
N SER A 32 -0.31 -6.77 -7.68
CA SER A 32 -0.25 -6.22 -9.04
C SER A 32 1.12 -5.62 -9.35
N CYS A 33 1.71 -4.88 -8.40
CA CYS A 33 3.05 -4.30 -8.55
C CYS A 33 4.14 -5.37 -8.63
N ARG A 34 4.01 -6.43 -7.83
CA ARG A 34 4.92 -7.59 -7.88
C ARG A 34 4.86 -8.30 -9.23
N GLN A 35 3.65 -8.54 -9.75
CA GLN A 35 3.46 -9.22 -11.04
C GLN A 35 3.97 -8.38 -12.21
N ALA A 36 3.81 -7.06 -12.15
CA ALA A 36 4.31 -6.13 -13.15
C ALA A 36 5.82 -5.82 -13.02
N ASP A 37 6.46 -6.26 -11.92
CA ASP A 37 7.80 -5.82 -11.53
C ASP A 37 7.96 -4.28 -11.57
N SER A 38 6.93 -3.56 -11.12
CA SER A 38 6.84 -2.11 -11.26
C SER A 38 5.86 -1.51 -10.25
N ILE A 39 6.08 -0.24 -9.89
CA ILE A 39 5.17 0.54 -9.04
C ILE A 39 4.00 1.18 -9.83
N ALA A 40 4.02 1.11 -11.16
CA ALA A 40 3.03 1.74 -12.02
C ALA A 40 1.56 1.39 -11.69
N PRO A 41 1.20 0.15 -11.29
CA PRO A 41 -0.17 -0.14 -10.88
C PRO A 41 -0.64 0.70 -9.69
N ALA A 42 0.23 0.95 -8.71
CA ALA A 42 -0.11 1.78 -7.54
C ALA A 42 -0.32 3.25 -7.93
N LEU A 43 0.50 3.78 -8.84
CA LEU A 43 0.34 5.15 -9.34
C LEU A 43 -0.95 5.29 -10.15
N ALA A 44 -1.24 4.33 -11.04
CA ALA A 44 -2.49 4.33 -11.79
C ALA A 44 -3.74 4.22 -10.89
N ALA A 45 -3.63 3.50 -9.76
CA ALA A 45 -4.71 3.43 -8.77
C ALA A 45 -4.85 4.72 -7.94
N LEU A 46 -3.77 5.48 -7.76
CA LEU A 46 -3.79 6.80 -7.13
C LEU A 46 -4.48 7.84 -8.04
N ASP A 47 -4.20 7.80 -9.34
CA ASP A 47 -4.80 8.70 -10.33
C ASP A 47 -6.29 8.41 -10.59
N GLY A 48 -6.74 7.19 -10.25
CA GLY A 48 -8.13 6.76 -10.37
C GLY A 48 -9.06 7.36 -9.31
N THR A 49 -10.32 7.59 -9.67
CA THR A 49 -11.34 8.26 -8.82
C THR A 49 -11.83 7.46 -7.61
N THR A 50 -11.48 6.17 -7.48
CA THR A 50 -12.16 5.26 -6.54
C THR A 50 -11.23 4.52 -5.57
N ALA A 51 -9.93 4.35 -5.89
CA ALA A 51 -8.95 3.65 -5.05
C ALA A 51 -7.99 4.59 -4.29
N THR A 52 -8.27 5.90 -4.33
CA THR A 52 -7.35 6.98 -4.02
C THR A 52 -6.87 7.00 -2.56
N ARG A 53 -7.77 6.85 -1.56
CA ARG A 53 -7.38 7.03 -0.14
C ARG A 53 -6.63 5.85 0.47
N ALA A 54 -6.98 4.62 0.07
CA ALA A 54 -6.32 3.45 0.59
C ALA A 54 -4.88 3.43 0.08
N VAL A 55 -4.70 3.51 -1.24
CA VAL A 55 -3.37 3.49 -1.87
C VAL A 55 -2.53 4.70 -1.45
N ALA A 56 -3.10 5.90 -1.37
CA ALA A 56 -2.38 7.08 -0.89
C ALA A 56 -1.74 6.88 0.49
N ALA A 57 -2.38 6.13 1.39
CA ALA A 57 -1.87 5.86 2.73
C ALA A 57 -0.87 4.68 2.81
N LEU A 58 -0.57 4.04 1.68
CA LEU A 58 0.44 2.98 1.61
C LEU A 58 1.83 3.60 1.72
N ARG A 59 2.74 2.99 2.48
CA ARG A 59 4.13 3.45 2.56
C ARG A 59 4.88 3.16 1.27
N VAL A 60 5.61 4.14 0.77
CA VAL A 60 6.44 4.01 -0.44
C VAL A 60 7.47 2.89 -0.27
N LEU A 61 8.08 2.79 0.93
CA LEU A 61 9.02 1.71 1.24
C LEU A 61 8.40 0.32 1.06
N THR A 62 7.17 0.12 1.52
CA THR A 62 6.46 -1.17 1.37
C THR A 62 6.17 -1.49 -0.09
N LEU A 63 5.82 -0.48 -0.88
CA LEU A 63 5.60 -0.62 -2.31
C LEU A 63 6.90 -1.06 -3.02
N LEU A 64 8.00 -0.34 -2.79
CA LEU A 64 9.31 -0.65 -3.38
C LEU A 64 9.84 -2.03 -2.96
N GLU A 65 9.66 -2.43 -1.70
CA GLU A 65 10.04 -3.77 -1.22
C GLU A 65 9.34 -4.91 -1.96
N THR A 66 8.17 -4.63 -2.55
CA THR A 66 7.34 -5.63 -3.21
C THR A 66 7.70 -5.82 -4.68
N VAL A 67 8.45 -4.88 -5.27
CA VAL A 67 8.93 -4.93 -6.65
C VAL A 67 10.22 -5.78 -6.70
N PRO A 68 10.22 -6.96 -7.36
CA PRO A 68 11.37 -7.86 -7.38
C PRO A 68 12.69 -7.22 -7.82
N SER A 69 12.67 -6.39 -8.87
CA SER A 69 13.84 -5.71 -9.43
C SER A 69 14.52 -4.72 -8.47
N VAL A 70 13.80 -4.21 -7.46
CA VAL A 70 14.38 -3.33 -6.44
C VAL A 70 15.43 -4.05 -5.60
N GLY A 71 15.33 -5.37 -5.42
CA GLY A 71 16.29 -6.14 -4.62
C GLY A 71 16.05 -6.05 -3.11
N GLY A 72 14.82 -5.77 -2.70
CA GLY A 72 14.36 -5.83 -1.30
C GLY A 72 14.68 -4.60 -0.45
N LYS A 73 14.45 -4.71 0.86
CA LYS A 73 14.40 -3.60 1.82
C LYS A 73 15.62 -2.69 1.85
N VAL A 74 16.83 -3.26 1.82
CA VAL A 74 18.06 -2.47 1.91
C VAL A 74 18.23 -1.61 0.65
N ALA A 75 17.92 -2.16 -0.52
CA ALA A 75 17.99 -1.45 -1.78
C ALA A 75 16.87 -0.41 -1.89
N ALA A 76 15.64 -0.75 -1.50
CA ALA A 76 14.53 0.20 -1.41
C ALA A 76 14.87 1.43 -0.55
N ARG A 77 15.44 1.23 0.65
CA ARG A 77 15.91 2.35 1.50
C ARG A 77 17.02 3.19 0.88
N ARG A 78 17.91 2.57 0.11
CA ARG A 78 18.96 3.29 -0.62
C ARG A 78 18.36 4.14 -1.74
N LEU A 79 17.34 3.65 -2.44
CA LEU A 79 16.60 4.42 -3.44
C LEU A 79 15.92 5.63 -2.81
N LEU A 80 15.13 5.43 -1.75
CA LEU A 80 14.45 6.53 -1.03
C LEU A 80 15.42 7.64 -0.59
N ARG A 81 16.55 7.25 0.03
CA ARG A 81 17.58 8.23 0.44
C ARG A 81 18.23 8.96 -0.72
N ARG A 82 18.36 8.31 -1.88
CA ARG A 82 18.94 8.93 -3.08
C ARG A 82 18.02 10.02 -3.65
N VAL A 83 16.72 9.78 -3.62
CA VAL A 83 15.71 10.74 -4.13
C VAL A 83 15.21 11.71 -3.05
N GLY A 84 15.69 11.60 -1.81
CA GLY A 84 15.32 12.49 -0.71
C GLY A 84 13.92 12.25 -0.12
N VAL A 85 13.34 11.07 -0.34
CA VAL A 85 12.03 10.69 0.22
C VAL A 85 12.19 10.06 1.60
N ASP A 86 11.36 10.49 2.56
CA ASP A 86 11.34 9.94 3.93
C ASP A 86 10.92 8.46 3.95
N GLU A 87 11.52 7.64 4.82
CA GLU A 87 11.19 6.20 4.89
C GLU A 87 9.74 5.93 5.35
N LEU A 88 9.11 6.89 6.04
CA LEU A 88 7.72 6.84 6.49
C LEU A 88 6.76 7.46 5.48
N ALA A 89 7.27 8.11 4.43
CA ALA A 89 6.44 8.73 3.40
C ALA A 89 5.46 7.73 2.80
N THR A 90 4.25 8.22 2.57
CA THR A 90 3.17 7.49 1.93
C THR A 90 3.04 7.87 0.47
N VAL A 91 2.38 7.03 -0.31
CA VAL A 91 2.28 7.20 -1.77
C VAL A 91 1.65 8.55 -2.13
N GLY A 92 0.66 9.02 -1.36
CA GLY A 92 0.00 10.31 -1.60
C GLY A 92 0.79 11.54 -1.13
N GLU A 93 1.94 11.36 -0.49
CA GLU A 93 2.80 12.45 -0.01
C GLU A 93 4.00 12.70 -0.94
N VAL A 94 4.22 11.85 -1.94
CA VAL A 94 5.35 11.94 -2.88
C VAL A 94 4.89 12.58 -4.18
N ASP A 95 5.61 13.62 -4.59
CA ASP A 95 5.38 14.35 -5.84
C ASP A 95 5.66 13.47 -7.07
N ASP A 96 4.92 13.69 -8.16
CA ASP A 96 5.04 12.96 -9.43
C ASP A 96 6.46 12.96 -10.02
N ASP A 97 7.20 14.05 -9.83
CA ASP A 97 8.58 14.14 -10.33
C ASP A 97 9.53 13.21 -9.56
N LEU A 98 9.29 12.99 -8.26
CA LEU A 98 10.07 12.05 -7.45
C LEU A 98 9.75 10.59 -7.80
N TRP A 99 8.55 10.31 -8.31
CA TRP A 99 8.19 8.98 -8.79
C TRP A 99 8.97 8.57 -10.05
N ARG A 100 9.27 9.53 -10.94
CA ARG A 100 10.14 9.27 -12.10
C ARG A 100 11.57 8.89 -11.69
N ASP A 101 12.09 9.53 -10.64
CA ASP A 101 13.41 9.21 -10.11
C ASP A 101 13.44 7.86 -9.35
N LEU A 102 12.27 7.37 -8.93
CA LEU A 102 12.05 6.06 -8.33
C LEU A 102 11.72 4.95 -9.33
N GLU A 103 11.47 5.26 -10.61
CA GLU A 103 11.16 4.26 -11.64
C GLU A 103 12.34 3.30 -11.81
N VAL A 104 12.24 2.18 -11.11
CA VAL A 104 13.06 1.00 -11.35
C VAL A 104 12.61 0.43 -12.70
N ARG A 105 13.52 0.50 -13.67
CA ARG A 105 13.43 -0.19 -14.96
C ARG A 105 14.03 -1.59 -14.86
#